data_AF-A0A0F9ADE0-F1
#
_entry.id   AF-A0A0F9ADE0-F1
#
_cell.length_a   1.000
_cell.length_b   1.000
_cell.length_c   1.000
_cell.angle_alpha   90.00
_cell.angle_beta   90.00
_cell.angle_gamma   90.00
#
_symmetry.space_group_name_H-M   'P 1'
#
loop_
_entity.id
_entity.type
_entity.pdbx_description
1 polymer ?
#
loop_
_entity_poly.entity_id
_entity_poly.type
_entity_poly.pdbx_seq_one_letter_code
_entity_poly.pdbx_strand_id
1 'polypeptide(L)'
;IRPWLVRWEQHISWKCLDEGERKRLFAEYMLDALVRADMETRNAALSTQRMNGAINANEWRALINMNPIEGRAGEIYWQPLNMTDADEPDTIMGSQEPAEPEPEEDSIREQRVLRTIRSRRLAARSYRPLFLNATKTILKTEVKNIRKIAKASFAQRDVGDFVFEINEFYKTFRKMIFKEFSAVYQQFGIAIYPLATDEINADPEPSPEFTAYTVEFADKTTNRYIGSSAGQLTEVAREAEDPIVAVEERLVQWEERRPDKVADREIIDGENGFAQFVYFTFGFVTVWVTLGKNCPYCDALDGRVISRGQNYLAGGSSFQPAGVDTPMFITNNISHPAAHQGCDCSIRAGVL
;
A
#
# COMPACT_ATOMS: atom_id res chain seq x y z
N ILE A 1 -64.25 4.18 7.40
CA ILE A 1 -63.98 2.78 6.97
C ILE A 1 -63.95 1.77 8.12
N ARG A 2 -63.33 2.12 9.26
CA ARG A 2 -63.16 1.22 10.43
C ARG A 2 -64.41 0.46 10.92
N PRO A 3 -65.62 1.06 11.03
CA PRO A 3 -66.80 0.31 11.48
C PRO A 3 -67.23 -0.82 10.53
N TRP A 4 -66.91 -0.72 9.24
CA TRP A 4 -67.17 -1.76 8.26
C TRP A 4 -66.13 -2.88 8.33
N LEU A 5 -64.86 -2.54 8.53
CA LEU A 5 -63.79 -3.53 8.66
C LEU A 5 -63.97 -4.41 9.90
N VAL A 6 -64.34 -3.81 11.03
CA VAL A 6 -64.63 -4.56 12.27
C VAL A 6 -65.79 -5.54 12.06
N ARG A 7 -66.83 -5.17 11.30
CA ARG A 7 -67.93 -6.10 10.97
C ARG A 7 -67.44 -7.27 10.12
N TRP A 8 -66.51 -7.04 9.21
CA TRP A 8 -65.92 -8.08 8.36
C TRP A 8 -64.99 -9.00 9.15
N GLU A 9 -64.14 -8.46 10.03
CA GLU A 9 -63.28 -9.21 10.95
C GLU A 9 -64.09 -10.14 11.85
N GLN A 10 -65.17 -9.61 12.44
CA GLN A 10 -66.11 -10.40 13.23
C GLN A 10 -66.79 -11.48 12.39
N HIS A 11 -67.15 -11.19 11.14
CA HIS A 11 -67.74 -12.18 10.24
C HIS A 11 -66.77 -13.29 9.83
N ILE A 12 -65.50 -12.95 9.56
CA ILE A 12 -64.45 -13.91 9.23
C ILE A 12 -64.18 -14.81 10.44
N SER A 13 -64.05 -14.22 11.63
CA SER A 13 -63.88 -14.98 12.87
C SER A 13 -65.06 -15.92 13.13
N TRP A 14 -66.30 -15.48 12.86
CA TRP A 14 -67.48 -16.30 13.07
C TRP A 14 -67.70 -17.39 12.01
N LYS A 15 -67.41 -17.12 10.72
CA LYS A 15 -67.74 -18.04 9.62
C LYS A 15 -66.59 -18.93 9.17
N CYS A 16 -65.35 -18.50 9.36
CA CYS A 16 -64.18 -19.18 8.81
C CYS A 16 -63.31 -19.87 9.88
N LEU A 17 -63.52 -19.56 11.18
CA LEU A 17 -62.78 -20.18 12.28
C LEU A 17 -63.72 -21.01 13.16
N ASP A 18 -63.26 -22.20 13.56
CA ASP A 18 -63.95 -23.04 14.53
C ASP A 18 -63.79 -22.52 15.97
N GLU A 19 -64.51 -23.10 16.93
CA GLU A 19 -64.55 -22.61 18.32
C GLU A 19 -63.22 -22.79 19.07
N GLY A 20 -62.42 -23.80 18.69
CA GLY A 20 -61.06 -23.97 19.22
C GLY A 20 -60.08 -22.98 18.59
N GLU A 21 -60.26 -22.69 17.31
CA GLU A 21 -59.45 -21.77 16.51
C GLU A 21 -59.63 -20.32 16.92
N ARG A 22 -60.85 -19.88 17.24
CA ARG A 22 -61.11 -18.51 17.72
C ARG A 22 -60.37 -18.15 19.01
N LYS A 23 -59.92 -19.13 19.79
CA LYS A 23 -59.11 -18.91 21.00
C LYS A 23 -57.63 -18.66 20.69
N ARG A 24 -57.16 -19.08 19.50
CA ARG A 24 -55.74 -19.04 19.10
C ARG A 24 -55.47 -18.20 17.85
N LEU A 25 -56.49 -17.89 17.06
CA LEU A 25 -56.40 -17.16 15.80
C LEU A 25 -57.43 -16.02 15.80
N PHE A 26 -57.01 -14.86 15.28
CA PHE A 26 -57.87 -13.72 15.06
C PHE A 26 -57.62 -13.16 13.65
N ALA A 27 -58.63 -12.49 13.09
CA ALA A 27 -58.53 -11.80 11.81
C ALA A 27 -58.71 -10.30 12.05
N GLU A 28 -57.72 -9.50 11.65
CA GLU A 28 -57.75 -8.04 11.75
C GLU A 28 -57.25 -7.42 10.44
N TYR A 29 -57.90 -6.36 9.97
CA TYR A 29 -57.42 -5.57 8.84
C TYR A 29 -56.27 -4.68 9.28
N MET A 30 -55.12 -4.86 8.65
CA MET A 30 -53.94 -4.02 8.86
C MET A 30 -54.14 -2.63 8.22
N LEU A 31 -54.82 -1.74 8.95
CA LEU A 31 -55.09 -0.37 8.51
C LEU A 31 -53.83 0.49 8.35
N ASP A 32 -52.76 0.13 9.04
CA ASP A 32 -51.46 0.80 8.94
C ASP A 32 -50.85 0.69 7.53
N ALA A 33 -51.24 -0.33 6.74
CA ALA A 33 -50.84 -0.44 5.34
C ALA A 33 -51.48 0.64 4.44
N LEU A 34 -52.45 1.41 4.95
CA LEU A 34 -53.00 2.59 4.27
C LEU A 34 -52.08 3.81 4.42
N VAL A 35 -51.24 3.83 5.47
CA VAL A 35 -50.24 4.88 5.74
C VAL A 35 -48.85 4.31 5.43
N ARG A 36 -48.60 4.03 4.14
CA ARG A 36 -47.28 3.60 3.61
C ARG A 36 -46.20 4.70 3.64
N ALA A 37 -46.40 5.76 4.42
CA ALA A 37 -45.42 6.82 4.53
C ALA A 37 -44.61 6.58 5.81
N ASP A 38 -43.44 5.99 5.63
CA ASP A 38 -42.31 5.97 6.57
C ASP A 38 -42.20 4.80 7.58
N MET A 39 -42.08 3.59 7.04
CA MET A 39 -41.68 2.40 7.81
C MET A 39 -40.24 2.48 8.34
N GLU A 40 -39.37 3.25 7.69
CA GLU A 40 -37.95 3.36 8.01
C GLU A 40 -37.74 4.14 9.31
N THR A 41 -38.35 5.32 9.44
CA THR A 41 -38.31 6.11 10.67
C THR A 41 -38.94 5.37 11.84
N ARG A 42 -40.01 4.60 11.60
CA ARG A 42 -40.64 3.78 12.66
C ARG A 42 -39.71 2.68 13.17
N ASN A 43 -39.03 1.97 12.27
CA ASN A 43 -38.08 0.93 12.66
C ASN A 43 -36.84 1.52 13.36
N ALA A 44 -36.37 2.70 12.92
CA ALA A 44 -35.29 3.41 13.59
C ALA A 44 -35.67 3.81 15.03
N ALA A 45 -36.86 4.36 15.24
CA ALA A 45 -37.35 4.72 16.57
C ALA A 45 -37.47 3.50 17.51
N LEU A 46 -38.02 2.39 17.02
CA LEU A 46 -38.12 1.15 17.80
C LEU A 46 -36.73 0.56 18.13
N SER A 47 -35.76 0.69 17.21
CA SER A 47 -34.37 0.27 17.43
C SER A 47 -33.76 1.01 18.61
N THR A 48 -33.92 2.33 18.64
CA THR A 48 -33.44 3.16 19.75
C THR A 48 -34.12 2.80 21.06
N GLN A 49 -35.44 2.59 21.05
CA GLN A 49 -36.18 2.18 22.25
C GLN A 49 -35.73 0.81 22.79
N ARG A 50 -35.43 -0.14 21.89
CA ARG A 50 -34.93 -1.47 22.26
C ARG A 50 -33.53 -1.41 22.84
N MET A 51 -32.64 -0.62 22.24
CA MET A 51 -31.27 -0.42 22.72
C MET A 51 -31.24 0.26 24.10
N ASN A 52 -32.15 1.20 24.34
CA ASN A 52 -32.26 1.92 25.62
C ASN A 52 -33.03 1.13 26.69
N GLY A 53 -33.52 -0.07 26.38
CA GLY A 53 -34.27 -0.87 27.34
C GLY A 53 -35.70 -0.42 27.61
N ALA A 54 -36.25 0.46 26.78
CA ALA A 54 -37.63 0.94 26.93
C ALA A 54 -38.67 -0.08 26.47
N ILE A 55 -38.30 -0.98 25.54
CA ILE A 55 -39.17 -2.07 25.05
C ILE A 55 -38.43 -3.42 24.98
N ASN A 56 -39.17 -4.51 25.18
CA ASN A 56 -38.72 -5.87 24.97
C ASN A 56 -38.98 -6.39 23.54
N ALA A 57 -38.47 -7.57 23.21
CA ALA A 57 -38.60 -8.12 21.85
C ALA A 57 -40.05 -8.50 21.50
N ASN A 58 -40.83 -8.97 22.46
CA ASN A 58 -42.25 -9.29 22.26
C ASN A 58 -43.11 -8.03 22.12
N GLU A 59 -42.78 -6.95 22.83
CA GLU A 59 -43.44 -5.65 22.68
C GLU A 59 -43.19 -5.05 21.30
N TRP A 60 -41.94 -5.12 20.78
CA TRP A 60 -41.68 -4.75 19.39
C TRP A 60 -42.53 -5.59 18.44
N ARG A 61 -42.52 -6.92 18.59
CA ARG A 61 -43.25 -7.83 17.70
C ARG A 61 -44.75 -7.57 17.73
N ALA A 62 -45.32 -7.28 18.89
CA ALA A 62 -46.72 -6.88 19.01
C ALA A 62 -47.02 -5.59 18.23
N LEU A 63 -46.15 -4.57 18.30
CA LEU A 63 -46.31 -3.30 17.57
C LEU A 63 -46.27 -3.46 16.04
N ILE A 64 -45.68 -4.54 15.54
CA ILE A 64 -45.65 -4.88 14.11
C ILE A 64 -46.52 -6.09 13.77
N ASN A 65 -47.45 -6.48 14.64
CA ASN A 65 -48.38 -7.60 14.47
C ASN A 65 -47.69 -8.94 14.12
N MET A 66 -46.57 -9.22 14.78
CA MET A 66 -45.86 -10.49 14.72
C MET A 66 -46.10 -11.32 15.98
N ASN A 67 -46.14 -12.65 15.82
CA ASN A 67 -46.28 -13.59 16.93
C ASN A 67 -45.14 -13.43 17.95
N PRO A 68 -45.42 -13.50 19.26
CA PRO A 68 -44.40 -13.42 20.30
C PRO A 68 -43.41 -14.59 20.19
N ILE A 69 -42.20 -14.36 20.70
CA ILE A 69 -41.18 -15.37 20.90
C ILE A 69 -41.40 -15.96 22.29
N GLU A 70 -41.49 -17.28 22.37
CA GLU A 70 -41.64 -17.97 23.65
C GLU A 70 -40.35 -17.95 24.47
N GLY A 71 -40.52 -17.80 25.79
CA GLY A 71 -39.43 -17.83 26.75
C GLY A 71 -38.62 -16.54 26.83
N ARG A 72 -37.48 -16.64 27.53
CA ARG A 72 -36.68 -15.49 27.98
C ARG A 72 -36.28 -14.53 26.85
N ALA A 73 -36.06 -15.05 25.63
CA ALA A 73 -35.66 -14.24 24.47
C ALA A 73 -36.67 -13.16 24.08
N GLY A 74 -37.97 -13.39 24.33
CA GLY A 74 -39.03 -12.42 24.03
C GLY A 74 -39.21 -11.34 25.10
N GLU A 75 -38.92 -11.66 26.36
CA GLU A 75 -39.32 -10.87 27.54
C GLU A 75 -38.17 -10.05 28.15
N ILE A 76 -36.91 -10.31 27.78
CA ILE A 76 -35.75 -9.57 28.30
C ILE A 76 -35.78 -8.11 27.82
N TYR A 77 -35.71 -7.18 28.78
CA TYR A 77 -35.28 -5.80 28.53
C TYR A 77 -33.76 -5.72 28.61
N TRP A 78 -33.15 -5.02 27.65
CA TRP A 78 -31.72 -4.74 27.70
C TRP A 78 -31.47 -3.55 28.61
N GLN A 79 -30.44 -3.62 29.45
CA GLN A 79 -29.93 -2.44 30.13
C GLN A 79 -28.62 -2.03 29.45
N PRO A 80 -28.48 -0.77 29.00
CA PRO A 80 -27.21 -0.29 28.48
C PRO A 80 -26.15 -0.35 29.59
N LEU A 81 -24.96 -0.84 29.25
CA LEU A 81 -23.87 -1.10 30.19
C LEU A 81 -23.36 0.17 30.92
N ASN A 82 -23.67 1.35 30.41
CA ASN A 82 -23.10 2.64 30.84
C ASN A 82 -24.12 3.59 31.48
N MET A 83 -25.26 3.09 31.98
CA MET A 83 -26.27 3.93 32.64
C MET A 83 -26.00 3.97 34.15
N THR A 84 -25.40 5.06 34.64
CA THR A 84 -25.33 5.41 36.06
C THR A 84 -26.15 6.68 36.30
N ASP A 85 -26.67 6.85 37.52
CA ASP A 85 -27.35 8.08 37.90
C ASP A 85 -26.33 9.23 38.00
N ALA A 86 -26.68 10.41 37.47
CA ALA A 86 -25.75 11.54 37.33
C ALA A 86 -25.19 12.10 38.67
N ASP A 87 -25.72 11.67 39.81
CA ASP A 87 -25.38 12.15 41.15
C ASP A 87 -24.73 11.10 42.08
N GLU A 88 -24.47 9.87 41.61
CA GLU A 88 -23.73 8.87 42.42
C GLU A 88 -22.24 8.82 42.07
N PRO A 89 -21.32 8.85 43.05
CA PRO A 89 -19.90 8.65 42.78
C PRO A 89 -19.64 7.19 42.37
N ASP A 90 -18.94 7.03 41.24
CA ASP A 90 -18.56 5.76 40.63
C ASP A 90 -18.09 4.73 41.67
N THR A 91 -18.98 3.78 41.99
CA THR A 91 -18.60 2.60 42.76
C THR A 91 -18.76 1.35 41.89
N ILE A 92 -18.07 1.34 40.76
CA ILE A 92 -17.85 0.11 40.00
C ILE A 92 -16.61 -0.55 40.59
N MET A 93 -16.80 -1.60 41.41
CA MET A 93 -15.76 -2.59 41.68
C MET A 93 -15.47 -3.35 40.38
N GLY A 94 -14.73 -2.71 39.48
CA GLY A 94 -14.14 -3.35 38.31
C GLY A 94 -12.99 -4.23 38.77
N SER A 95 -13.04 -5.51 38.41
CA SER A 95 -11.83 -6.31 38.26
C SER A 95 -10.85 -5.49 37.43
N GLN A 96 -9.73 -5.09 38.04
CA GLN A 96 -8.63 -4.44 37.35
C GLN A 96 -8.02 -5.44 36.37
N GLU A 97 -8.58 -5.54 35.18
CA GLU A 97 -7.75 -5.72 34.00
C GLU A 97 -6.79 -4.53 33.99
N PRO A 98 -5.47 -4.76 33.96
CA PRO A 98 -4.53 -3.65 33.89
C PRO A 98 -4.88 -2.87 32.62
N ALA A 99 -5.24 -1.60 32.79
CA ALA A 99 -5.42 -0.68 31.69
C ALA A 99 -4.18 -0.82 30.80
N GLU A 100 -4.37 -1.22 29.54
CA GLU A 100 -3.31 -1.07 28.55
C GLU A 100 -2.88 0.40 28.60
N PRO A 101 -1.59 0.69 28.79
CA PRO A 101 -1.15 2.07 28.90
C PRO A 101 -1.62 2.82 27.66
N GLU A 102 -2.30 3.95 27.85
CA GLU A 102 -2.63 4.84 26.75
C GLU A 102 -1.33 5.09 25.96
N PRO A 103 -1.32 4.85 24.63
CA PRO A 103 -0.09 4.98 23.87
C PRO A 103 0.42 6.41 24.01
N GLU A 104 1.67 6.54 24.47
CA GLU A 104 2.35 7.82 24.64
C GLU A 104 2.20 8.68 23.36
N GLU A 105 2.09 10.00 23.49
CA GLU A 105 1.89 10.90 22.33
C GLU A 105 2.93 10.69 21.22
N ASP A 106 4.17 10.36 21.60
CA ASP A 106 5.25 10.01 20.67
C ASP A 106 4.98 8.71 19.92
N SER A 107 4.40 7.70 20.57
CA SER A 107 3.97 6.45 19.92
C SER A 107 2.86 6.71 18.89
N ILE A 108 1.89 7.56 19.22
CA ILE A 108 0.81 7.94 18.29
C ILE A 108 1.39 8.69 17.08
N ARG A 109 2.32 9.61 17.31
CA ARG A 109 3.00 10.36 16.24
C ARG A 109 3.80 9.42 15.32
N GLU A 110 4.54 8.48 15.90
CA GLU A 110 5.31 7.48 15.16
C GLU A 110 4.40 6.57 14.33
N GLN A 111 3.29 6.09 14.89
CA GLN A 111 2.30 5.29 14.16
C GLN A 111 1.69 6.05 12.98
N ARG A 112 1.40 7.35 13.13
CA ARG A 112 0.90 8.20 12.04
C ARG A 112 1.94 8.32 10.92
N VAL A 113 3.20 8.57 11.27
CA VAL A 113 4.31 8.64 10.31
C VAL A 113 4.50 7.32 9.56
N LEU A 114 4.46 6.18 10.26
CA LEU A 114 4.55 4.88 9.60
C LEU A 114 3.36 4.60 8.69
N ARG A 115 2.16 5.07 9.05
CA ARG A 115 0.96 4.94 8.22
C ARG A 115 1.09 5.70 6.90
N THR A 116 1.58 6.94 6.91
CA THR A 116 1.75 7.73 5.69
C THR A 116 2.80 7.12 4.76
N ILE A 117 3.95 6.70 5.32
CA ILE A 117 4.99 5.98 4.57
C ILE A 117 4.43 4.70 3.93
N ARG A 118 3.62 3.92 4.66
CA ARG A 118 2.98 2.71 4.13
C ARG A 118 1.99 3.02 3.01
N SER A 119 1.21 4.11 3.12
CA SER A 119 0.32 4.56 2.04
C SER A 119 1.12 4.90 0.78
N ARG A 120 2.24 5.63 0.93
CA ARG A 120 3.14 5.93 -0.18
C ARG A 120 3.75 4.68 -0.80
N ARG A 121 4.23 3.72 0.01
CA ARG A 121 4.75 2.43 -0.46
C ARG A 121 3.68 1.61 -1.19
N LEU A 122 2.43 1.63 -0.73
CA LEU A 122 1.33 0.95 -1.40
C LEU A 122 1.05 1.55 -2.77
N ALA A 123 1.00 2.88 -2.86
CA ALA A 123 0.88 3.59 -4.13
C ALA A 123 2.06 3.26 -5.05
N ALA A 124 3.29 3.23 -4.53
CA ALA A 124 4.45 2.87 -5.33
C ALA A 124 4.34 1.45 -5.91
N ARG A 125 3.93 0.47 -5.10
CA ARG A 125 3.76 -0.92 -5.55
C ARG A 125 2.74 -1.09 -6.68
N SER A 126 1.75 -0.22 -6.81
CA SER A 126 0.79 -0.30 -7.92
C SER A 126 1.42 0.00 -9.29
N TYR A 127 2.58 0.66 -9.33
CA TYR A 127 3.33 0.95 -10.55
C TYR A 127 4.29 -0.17 -10.96
N ARG A 128 4.48 -1.20 -10.13
CA ARG A 128 5.38 -2.33 -10.41
C ARG A 128 5.12 -2.97 -11.78
N PRO A 129 3.86 -3.23 -12.21
CA PRO A 129 3.60 -3.82 -13.52
C PRO A 129 4.09 -2.95 -14.69
N LEU A 130 4.09 -1.62 -14.55
CA LEU A 130 4.55 -0.71 -15.60
C LEU A 130 6.06 -0.79 -15.77
N PHE A 131 6.83 -0.79 -14.68
CA PHE A 131 8.29 -0.99 -14.74
C PHE A 131 8.65 -2.38 -15.27
N LEU A 132 7.91 -3.41 -14.86
CA LEU A 132 8.11 -4.77 -15.35
C LEU A 132 7.90 -4.85 -16.87
N ASN A 133 6.83 -4.24 -17.38
CA ASN A 133 6.54 -4.23 -18.82
C ASN A 133 7.54 -3.38 -19.61
N ALA A 134 7.90 -2.20 -19.12
CA ALA A 134 8.95 -1.37 -19.73
C ALA A 134 10.27 -2.14 -19.83
N THR A 135 10.66 -2.84 -18.75
CA THR A 135 11.89 -3.64 -18.74
C THR A 135 11.80 -4.82 -19.72
N LYS A 136 10.65 -5.51 -19.83
CA LYS A 136 10.45 -6.57 -20.83
C LYS A 136 10.59 -6.04 -22.27
N THR A 137 10.04 -4.86 -22.55
CA THR A 137 10.14 -4.21 -23.86
C THR A 137 11.59 -3.89 -24.22
N ILE A 138 12.33 -3.30 -23.27
CA ILE A 138 13.76 -3.03 -23.41
C ILE A 138 14.50 -4.35 -23.67
N LEU A 139 14.32 -5.32 -22.79
CA LEU A 139 15.09 -6.56 -22.76
C LEU A 139 14.92 -7.39 -24.05
N LYS A 140 13.70 -7.45 -24.59
CA LYS A 140 13.43 -8.13 -25.87
C LYS A 140 14.31 -7.61 -27.00
N THR A 141 14.50 -6.29 -27.06
CA THR A 141 15.32 -5.66 -28.11
C THR A 141 16.81 -5.75 -27.76
N GLU A 142 17.16 -5.57 -26.50
CA GLU A 142 18.52 -5.68 -25.97
C GLU A 142 19.12 -7.05 -26.27
N VAL A 143 18.49 -8.13 -25.80
CA VAL A 143 18.97 -9.51 -25.95
C VAL A 143 19.12 -9.89 -27.42
N LYS A 144 18.13 -9.54 -28.26
CA LYS A 144 18.19 -9.82 -29.70
C LYS A 144 19.42 -9.20 -30.36
N ASN A 145 19.78 -7.96 -30.01
CA ASN A 145 20.93 -7.29 -30.61
C ASN A 145 22.25 -7.82 -30.02
N ILE A 146 22.29 -8.10 -28.72
CA ILE A 146 23.51 -8.64 -28.08
C ILE A 146 23.82 -10.04 -28.60
N ARG A 147 22.82 -10.91 -28.81
CA ARG A 147 23.01 -12.22 -29.47
C ARG A 147 23.66 -12.08 -30.86
N LYS A 148 23.26 -11.05 -31.63
CA LYS A 148 23.87 -10.77 -32.94
C LYS A 148 25.31 -10.29 -32.81
N ILE A 149 25.58 -9.37 -31.89
CA ILE A 149 26.92 -8.84 -31.60
C ILE A 149 27.83 -9.98 -31.16
N ALA A 150 27.41 -10.80 -30.19
CA ALA A 150 28.15 -11.96 -29.71
C ALA A 150 28.51 -12.92 -30.85
N LYS A 151 27.53 -13.28 -31.70
CA LYS A 151 27.76 -14.16 -32.84
C LYS A 151 28.77 -13.59 -33.84
N ALA A 152 28.77 -12.27 -34.07
CA ALA A 152 29.68 -11.63 -35.00
C ALA A 152 31.10 -11.52 -34.41
N SER A 153 31.23 -10.99 -33.20
CA SER A 153 32.54 -10.72 -32.57
C SER A 153 33.29 -12.01 -32.19
N PHE A 154 32.59 -13.03 -31.69
CA PHE A 154 33.25 -14.28 -31.28
C PHE A 154 33.56 -15.24 -32.44
N ALA A 155 33.22 -14.91 -33.68
CA ALA A 155 33.62 -15.70 -34.85
C ALA A 155 35.15 -15.83 -34.96
N GLN A 156 35.90 -14.84 -34.46
CA GLN A 156 37.37 -14.84 -34.39
C GLN A 156 37.91 -14.97 -32.96
N ARG A 157 37.05 -15.28 -31.98
CA ARG A 157 37.36 -15.31 -30.53
C ARG A 157 37.91 -13.98 -29.98
N ASP A 158 37.50 -12.85 -30.54
CA ASP A 158 37.95 -11.54 -30.07
C ASP A 158 36.97 -10.95 -29.03
N VAL A 159 37.39 -10.99 -27.76
CA VAL A 159 36.66 -10.39 -26.63
C VAL A 159 36.73 -8.86 -26.68
N GLY A 160 37.81 -8.29 -27.21
CA GLY A 160 37.98 -6.84 -27.36
C GLY A 160 36.95 -6.26 -28.32
N ASP A 161 36.77 -6.89 -29.48
CA ASP A 161 35.75 -6.51 -30.46
C ASP A 161 34.34 -6.59 -29.87
N PHE A 162 34.03 -7.66 -29.13
CA PHE A 162 32.72 -7.80 -28.47
C PHE A 162 32.45 -6.66 -27.48
N VAL A 163 33.43 -6.32 -26.65
CA VAL A 163 33.31 -5.23 -25.67
C VAL A 163 33.17 -3.89 -26.37
N PHE A 164 33.91 -3.64 -27.45
CA PHE A 164 33.78 -2.43 -28.25
C PHE A 164 32.36 -2.29 -28.83
N GLU A 165 31.88 -3.32 -29.54
CA GLU A 165 30.57 -3.32 -30.20
C GLU A 165 29.41 -3.17 -29.22
N ILE A 166 29.49 -3.78 -28.02
CA ILE A 166 28.49 -3.58 -26.98
C ILE A 166 28.41 -2.13 -26.51
N ASN A 167 29.57 -1.49 -26.31
CA ASN A 167 29.60 -0.09 -25.87
C ASN A 167 29.03 0.84 -26.94
N GLU A 168 29.33 0.61 -28.22
CA GLU A 168 28.72 1.34 -29.34
C GLU A 168 27.21 1.10 -29.43
N PHE A 169 26.77 -0.14 -29.25
CA PHE A 169 25.35 -0.47 -29.21
C PHE A 169 24.62 0.33 -28.13
N TYR A 170 25.13 0.36 -26.89
CA TYR A 170 24.44 1.06 -25.80
C TYR A 170 24.38 2.58 -25.98
N LYS A 171 25.35 3.20 -26.67
CA LYS A 171 25.27 4.65 -27.00
C LYS A 171 24.01 4.98 -27.79
N THR A 172 23.65 4.12 -28.74
CA THR A 172 22.45 4.31 -29.58
C THR A 172 21.18 3.79 -28.89
N PHE A 173 21.27 2.63 -28.25
CA PHE A 173 20.15 1.96 -27.58
C PHE A 173 19.64 2.73 -26.34
N ARG A 174 20.48 3.58 -25.74
CA ARG A 174 20.13 4.51 -24.66
C ARG A 174 18.81 5.24 -24.89
N LYS A 175 18.55 5.71 -26.11
CA LYS A 175 17.34 6.47 -26.43
C LYS A 175 16.07 5.67 -26.18
N MET A 176 16.10 4.37 -26.48
CA MET A 176 14.98 3.46 -26.23
C MET A 176 14.78 3.23 -24.74
N ILE A 177 15.85 2.91 -24.01
CA ILE A 177 15.81 2.69 -22.56
C ILE A 177 15.23 3.92 -21.84
N PHE A 178 15.77 5.10 -22.17
CA PHE A 178 15.33 6.36 -21.59
C PHE A 178 13.85 6.63 -21.86
N LYS A 179 13.38 6.40 -23.10
CA LYS A 179 11.98 6.61 -23.47
C LYS A 179 11.05 5.71 -22.63
N GLU A 180 11.38 4.43 -22.51
CA GLU A 180 10.56 3.47 -21.77
C GLU A 180 10.50 3.81 -20.28
N PHE A 181 11.64 4.13 -19.64
CA PHE A 181 11.65 4.51 -18.22
C PHE A 181 11.01 5.88 -17.97
N SER A 182 11.29 6.88 -18.81
CA SER A 182 10.77 8.24 -18.63
C SER A 182 9.24 8.27 -18.65
N ALA A 183 8.60 7.50 -19.54
CA ALA A 183 7.16 7.38 -19.58
C ALA A 183 6.56 6.85 -18.27
N VAL A 184 7.21 5.85 -17.64
CA VAL A 184 6.76 5.30 -16.36
C VAL A 184 7.03 6.29 -15.23
N TYR A 185 8.21 6.90 -15.19
CA TYR A 185 8.61 7.82 -14.12
C TYR A 185 7.78 9.10 -14.07
N GLN A 186 7.32 9.62 -15.21
CA GLN A 186 6.41 10.77 -15.22
C GLN A 186 5.10 10.44 -14.49
N GLN A 187 4.47 9.31 -14.83
CA GLN A 187 3.21 8.88 -14.19
C GLN A 187 3.42 8.50 -12.72
N PHE A 188 4.55 7.87 -12.43
CA PHE A 188 4.90 7.46 -11.08
C PHE A 188 5.17 8.68 -10.18
N GLY A 189 5.92 9.67 -10.67
CA GLY A 189 6.20 10.92 -9.96
C GLY A 189 4.93 11.71 -9.64
N ILE A 190 4.00 11.84 -10.59
CA ILE A 190 2.70 12.50 -10.40
C ILE A 190 1.91 11.85 -9.25
N ALA A 191 2.00 10.54 -9.06
CA ALA A 191 1.31 9.85 -7.99
C ALA A 191 2.02 9.95 -6.63
N ILE A 192 3.35 9.98 -6.61
CA ILE A 192 4.13 10.04 -5.37
C ILE A 192 4.20 11.45 -4.79
N TYR A 193 4.27 12.48 -5.64
CA TYR A 193 4.39 13.87 -5.21
C TYR A 193 3.33 14.28 -4.17
N PRO A 194 2.01 14.14 -4.41
CA PRO A 194 0.99 14.57 -3.46
C PRO A 194 1.02 13.78 -2.14
N LEU A 195 1.48 12.53 -2.17
CA LEU A 195 1.63 11.72 -0.96
C LEU A 195 2.82 12.21 -0.10
N ALA A 196 3.92 12.60 -0.76
CA ALA A 196 5.07 13.15 -0.07
C ALA A 196 4.79 14.57 0.49
N THR A 197 4.00 15.39 -0.20
CA THR A 197 3.64 16.73 0.28
C THR A 197 2.61 16.68 1.42
N ASP A 198 1.68 15.73 1.40
CA ASP A 198 0.73 15.48 2.50
C ASP A 198 1.47 15.20 3.83
N GLU A 199 2.58 14.45 3.77
CA GLU A 199 3.40 14.13 4.93
C GLU A 199 4.06 15.34 5.60
N ILE A 200 4.17 16.46 4.90
CA ILE A 200 4.73 17.72 5.39
C ILE A 200 3.72 18.87 5.39
N ASN A 201 2.44 18.59 5.12
CA ASN A 201 1.38 19.59 4.95
C ASN A 201 1.72 20.69 3.92
N ALA A 202 2.31 20.30 2.79
CA ALA A 202 2.66 21.19 1.69
C ALA A 202 1.67 21.09 0.52
N ASP A 203 1.78 22.03 -0.43
CA ASP A 203 0.96 22.06 -1.63
C ASP A 203 1.13 20.78 -2.48
N PRO A 204 0.05 20.06 -2.81
CA PRO A 204 0.10 18.84 -3.60
C PRO A 204 0.35 19.06 -5.10
N GLU A 205 0.39 20.29 -5.60
CA GLU A 205 0.63 20.55 -7.02
C GLU A 205 2.11 20.38 -7.41
N PRO A 206 2.45 19.51 -8.38
CA PRO A 206 3.84 19.31 -8.81
C PRO A 206 4.44 20.56 -9.46
N SER A 207 5.62 20.97 -8.98
CA SER A 207 6.34 22.10 -9.56
C SER A 207 6.98 21.76 -10.94
N PRO A 208 7.29 22.77 -11.78
CA PRO A 208 8.07 22.56 -12.99
C PRO A 208 9.44 21.89 -12.74
N GLU A 209 10.08 22.24 -11.61
CA GLU A 209 11.35 21.64 -11.18
C GLU A 209 11.19 20.16 -10.84
N PHE A 210 10.07 19.76 -10.22
CA PHE A 210 9.78 18.35 -10.00
C PHE A 210 9.58 17.60 -11.31
N THR A 211 8.86 18.21 -12.26
CA THR A 211 8.68 17.62 -13.59
C THR A 211 10.02 17.39 -14.28
N ALA A 212 10.92 18.38 -14.25
CA ALA A 212 12.28 18.24 -14.77
C ALA A 212 13.06 17.14 -14.02
N TYR A 213 12.92 17.06 -12.68
CA TYR A 213 13.55 16.03 -11.87
C TYR A 213 13.11 14.61 -12.24
N THR A 214 11.83 14.37 -12.58
CA THR A 214 11.40 13.03 -13.04
C THR A 214 12.14 12.58 -14.31
N VAL A 215 12.43 13.52 -15.21
CA VAL A 215 13.18 13.27 -16.44
C VAL A 215 14.65 12.99 -16.14
N GLU A 216 15.28 13.78 -15.25
CA GLU A 216 16.64 13.52 -14.77
C GLU A 216 16.76 12.17 -14.05
N PHE A 217 15.74 11.79 -13.28
CA PHE A 217 15.70 10.50 -12.58
C PHE A 217 15.65 9.33 -13.56
N ALA A 218 14.87 9.44 -14.63
CA ALA A 218 14.84 8.47 -15.72
C ALA A 218 16.20 8.38 -16.45
N ASP A 219 16.89 9.51 -16.60
CA ASP A 219 18.23 9.55 -17.20
C ASP A 219 19.27 8.81 -16.34
N LYS A 220 19.28 9.07 -15.02
CA LYS A 220 20.12 8.35 -14.05
C LYS A 220 19.83 6.85 -14.05
N THR A 221 18.55 6.47 -14.06
CA THR A 221 18.13 5.06 -14.14
C THR A 221 18.63 4.41 -15.44
N THR A 222 18.53 5.12 -16.56
CA THR A 222 19.03 4.66 -17.87
C THR A 222 20.54 4.42 -17.83
N ASN A 223 21.30 5.36 -17.27
CA ASN A 223 22.75 5.22 -17.15
C ASN A 223 23.13 4.04 -16.23
N ARG A 224 22.42 3.85 -15.11
CA ARG A 224 22.60 2.68 -14.22
C ARG A 224 22.28 1.37 -14.94
N TYR A 225 21.18 1.31 -15.71
CA TYR A 225 20.79 0.12 -16.46
C TYR A 225 21.86 -0.26 -17.49
N ILE A 226 22.34 0.71 -18.26
CA ILE A 226 23.39 0.52 -19.28
C ILE A 226 24.71 0.08 -18.64
N GLY A 227 25.15 0.79 -17.60
CA GLY A 227 26.41 0.46 -16.90
C GLY A 227 26.38 -0.96 -16.33
N SER A 228 25.25 -1.35 -15.73
CA SER A 228 25.06 -2.73 -15.27
C SER A 228 25.06 -3.75 -16.41
N SER A 229 24.39 -3.46 -17.53
CA SER A 229 24.36 -4.39 -18.67
C SER A 229 25.75 -4.58 -19.28
N ALA A 230 26.39 -3.48 -19.65
CA ALA A 230 27.70 -3.51 -20.32
C ALA A 230 28.77 -4.10 -19.40
N GLY A 231 28.75 -3.74 -18.10
CA GLY A 231 29.67 -4.28 -17.11
C GLY A 231 29.56 -5.80 -16.96
N GLN A 232 28.35 -6.32 -16.73
CA GLN A 232 28.13 -7.76 -16.57
C GLN A 232 28.52 -8.56 -17.82
N LEU A 233 28.19 -8.07 -19.02
CA LEU A 233 28.54 -8.77 -20.26
C LEU A 233 30.04 -8.74 -20.53
N THR A 234 30.70 -7.61 -20.22
CA THR A 234 32.15 -7.47 -20.34
C THR A 234 32.88 -8.41 -19.37
N GLU A 235 32.44 -8.46 -18.12
CA GLU A 235 32.98 -9.35 -17.09
C GLU A 235 32.85 -10.82 -17.51
N VAL A 236 31.63 -11.26 -17.83
CA VAL A 236 31.35 -12.64 -18.26
C VAL A 236 32.15 -13.03 -19.50
N ALA A 237 32.27 -12.14 -20.49
CA ALA A 237 33.02 -12.43 -21.71
C ALA A 237 34.54 -12.50 -21.50
N ARG A 238 35.08 -11.80 -20.49
CA ARG A 238 36.52 -11.79 -20.19
C ARG A 238 36.96 -12.96 -19.33
N GLU A 239 36.10 -13.41 -18.43
CA GLU A 239 36.45 -14.45 -17.44
C GLU A 239 36.18 -15.87 -17.94
N ALA A 240 35.26 -16.05 -18.90
CA ALA A 240 34.88 -17.36 -19.40
C ALA A 240 35.88 -17.93 -20.42
N GLU A 241 36.15 -19.24 -20.33
CA GLU A 241 36.89 -19.99 -21.35
C GLU A 241 36.13 -20.04 -22.68
N ASP A 242 34.79 -20.12 -22.62
CA ASP A 242 33.90 -19.99 -23.77
C ASP A 242 32.99 -18.75 -23.60
N PRO A 243 33.43 -17.58 -24.11
CA PRO A 243 32.71 -16.32 -23.96
C PRO A 243 31.32 -16.32 -24.60
N ILE A 244 31.12 -17.03 -25.71
CA ILE A 244 29.82 -17.01 -26.41
C ILE A 244 28.77 -17.79 -25.62
N VAL A 245 29.14 -18.94 -25.04
CA VAL A 245 28.25 -19.72 -24.19
C VAL A 245 27.92 -18.94 -22.92
N ALA A 246 28.93 -18.38 -22.25
CA ALA A 246 28.74 -17.65 -21.01
C ALA A 246 27.86 -16.38 -21.19
N VAL A 247 28.03 -15.67 -22.31
CA VAL A 247 27.15 -14.54 -22.66
C VAL A 247 25.72 -15.02 -22.89
N GLU A 248 25.50 -16.11 -23.63
CA GLU A 248 24.14 -16.62 -23.86
C GLU A 248 23.46 -17.05 -22.54
N GLU A 249 24.18 -17.75 -21.66
CA GLU A 249 23.68 -18.10 -20.33
C GLU A 249 23.28 -16.87 -19.51
N ARG A 250 24.10 -15.81 -19.55
CA ARG A 250 23.77 -14.53 -18.88
C ARG A 250 22.51 -13.90 -19.47
N LEU A 251 22.32 -13.94 -20.79
CA LEU A 251 21.14 -13.40 -21.44
C LEU A 251 19.87 -14.19 -21.09
N VAL A 252 19.95 -15.52 -21.03
CA VAL A 252 18.83 -16.37 -20.57
C VAL A 252 18.46 -16.03 -19.13
N GLN A 253 19.42 -15.91 -18.23
CA GLN A 253 19.17 -15.50 -16.84
C GLN A 253 18.52 -14.10 -16.76
N TRP A 254 18.88 -13.19 -17.67
CA TRP A 254 18.23 -11.89 -17.74
C TRP A 254 16.78 -12.00 -18.19
N GLU A 255 16.50 -12.76 -19.25
CA GLU A 255 15.14 -12.99 -19.76
C GLU A 255 14.21 -13.52 -18.65
N GLU A 256 14.73 -14.37 -17.76
CA GLU A 256 13.98 -14.94 -16.64
C GLU A 256 13.79 -13.98 -15.45
N ARG A 257 14.84 -13.25 -15.04
CA ARG A 257 14.88 -12.63 -13.70
C ARG A 257 14.99 -11.11 -13.72
N ARG A 258 15.49 -10.52 -14.80
CA ARG A 258 15.84 -9.10 -14.83
C ARG A 258 14.61 -8.18 -14.77
N PRO A 259 13.48 -8.46 -15.44
CA PRO A 259 12.30 -7.61 -15.35
C PRO A 259 11.80 -7.42 -13.92
N ASP A 260 11.68 -8.50 -13.15
CA ASP A 260 11.27 -8.43 -11.75
C ASP A 260 12.29 -7.69 -10.89
N LYS A 261 13.58 -8.04 -11.02
CA LYS A 261 14.67 -7.37 -10.31
C LYS A 261 14.68 -5.86 -10.52
N VAL A 262 14.51 -5.40 -11.76
CA VAL A 262 14.47 -3.97 -12.08
C VAL A 262 13.19 -3.37 -11.50
N ALA A 263 12.02 -3.94 -11.77
CA ALA A 263 10.76 -3.42 -11.26
C ALA A 263 10.75 -3.27 -9.73
N ASP A 264 11.18 -4.30 -9.00
CA ASP A 264 11.24 -4.29 -7.54
C ASP A 264 12.18 -3.20 -7.01
N ARG A 265 13.31 -2.98 -7.69
CA ARG A 265 14.23 -1.90 -7.33
C ARG A 265 13.62 -0.52 -7.62
N GLU A 266 13.11 -0.30 -8.83
CA GLU A 266 12.66 1.03 -9.26
C GLU A 266 11.46 1.53 -8.44
N ILE A 267 10.62 0.64 -7.90
CA ILE A 267 9.56 1.02 -6.95
C ILE A 267 10.13 1.68 -5.70
N ILE A 268 11.21 1.12 -5.15
CA ILE A 268 11.84 1.64 -3.94
C ILE A 268 12.67 2.88 -4.28
N ASP A 269 13.49 2.81 -5.32
CA ASP A 269 14.38 3.89 -5.76
C ASP A 269 13.58 5.15 -6.10
N GLY A 270 12.57 5.02 -6.96
CA GLY A 270 11.77 6.16 -7.43
C GLY A 270 10.88 6.76 -6.36
N GLU A 271 10.20 5.95 -5.53
CA GLU A 271 9.37 6.47 -4.43
C GLU A 271 10.19 7.39 -3.51
N ASN A 272 11.35 6.90 -3.10
CA ASN A 272 12.20 7.61 -2.15
C ASN A 272 12.92 8.80 -2.80
N GLY A 273 13.33 8.69 -4.07
CA GLY A 273 13.92 9.81 -4.81
C GLY A 273 12.94 10.96 -4.95
N PHE A 274 11.68 10.67 -5.30
CA PHE A 274 10.63 11.67 -5.43
C PHE A 274 10.22 12.27 -4.09
N ALA A 275 10.04 11.46 -3.06
CA ALA A 275 9.76 11.97 -1.71
C ALA A 275 10.92 12.85 -1.19
N GLN A 276 12.17 12.43 -1.40
CA GLN A 276 13.35 13.20 -1.01
C GLN A 276 13.40 14.56 -1.71
N PHE A 277 13.09 14.61 -3.01
CA PHE A 277 13.01 15.87 -3.74
C PHE A 277 12.01 16.82 -3.07
N VAL A 278 10.82 16.32 -2.73
CA VAL A 278 9.78 17.12 -2.06
C VAL A 278 10.30 17.65 -0.72
N TYR A 279 10.81 16.77 0.14
CA TYR A 279 11.28 17.17 1.47
C TYR A 279 12.38 18.23 1.41
N PHE A 280 13.39 18.04 0.55
CA PHE A 280 14.47 19.02 0.39
C PHE A 280 14.01 20.33 -0.25
N THR A 281 12.96 20.31 -1.07
CA THR A 281 12.39 21.53 -1.66
C THR A 281 11.72 22.39 -0.59
N PHE A 282 11.06 21.77 0.39
CA PHE A 282 10.40 22.45 1.50
C PHE A 282 11.27 22.60 2.76
N GLY A 283 12.58 22.33 2.65
CA GLY A 283 13.54 22.59 3.74
C GLY A 283 13.58 21.52 4.84
N PHE A 284 12.95 20.37 4.63
CA PHE A 284 13.01 19.24 5.55
C PHE A 284 14.29 18.43 5.34
N VAL A 285 14.73 17.75 6.39
CA VAL A 285 15.73 16.67 6.27
C VAL A 285 15.04 15.34 5.97
N THR A 286 15.80 14.35 5.54
CA THR A 286 15.28 13.00 5.38
C THR A 286 15.84 12.09 6.46
N VAL A 287 14.99 11.23 7.01
CA VAL A 287 15.35 10.18 7.96
C VAL A 287 15.13 8.83 7.30
N TRP A 288 16.11 7.93 7.34
CA TRP A 288 15.97 6.58 6.81
C TRP A 288 15.02 5.75 7.69
N VAL A 289 14.11 5.02 7.06
CA VAL A 289 13.15 4.16 7.73
C VAL A 289 13.17 2.77 7.09
N THR A 290 13.21 1.75 7.92
CA THR A 290 13.10 0.35 7.51
C THR A 290 11.68 -0.13 7.73
N LEU A 291 11.12 -0.82 6.73
CA LEU A 291 9.78 -1.40 6.76
C LEU A 291 9.91 -2.91 6.62
N GLY A 292 9.03 -3.68 7.26
CA GLY A 292 8.98 -5.13 7.07
C GLY A 292 10.32 -5.82 7.36
N LYS A 293 10.74 -6.73 6.47
CA LYS A 293 11.99 -7.50 6.62
C LYS A 293 13.11 -6.85 5.82
N ASN A 294 14.23 -6.57 6.49
CA ASN A 294 15.42 -5.98 5.89
C ASN A 294 16.68 -6.77 6.27
N CYS A 295 17.80 -6.40 5.66
CA CYS A 295 19.10 -6.91 6.05
C CYS A 295 19.69 -6.07 7.20
N PRO A 296 20.66 -6.61 7.96
CA PRO A 296 21.31 -5.89 9.05
C PRO A 296 21.98 -4.57 8.64
N TYR A 297 22.39 -4.44 7.37
CA TYR A 297 22.97 -3.20 6.85
C TYR A 297 21.92 -2.09 6.73
N CYS A 298 20.74 -2.41 6.21
CA CYS A 298 19.64 -1.46 6.10
C CYS A 298 19.04 -1.11 7.46
N ASP A 299 18.92 -2.10 8.37
CA ASP A 299 18.45 -1.85 9.75
C ASP A 299 19.40 -0.90 10.49
N ALA A 300 20.71 -0.99 10.26
CA ALA A 300 21.68 -0.07 10.84
C ALA A 300 21.66 1.36 10.25
N LEU A 301 20.90 1.58 9.18
CA LEU A 301 20.61 2.92 8.65
C LEU A 301 19.36 3.53 9.25
N ASP A 302 18.48 2.73 9.88
CA ASP A 302 17.23 3.22 10.47
C ASP A 302 17.47 4.40 11.43
N GLY A 303 16.68 5.45 11.29
CA GLY A 303 16.81 6.67 12.10
C GLY A 303 17.96 7.59 11.71
N ARG A 304 18.88 7.21 10.80
CA ARG A 304 19.90 8.13 10.31
C ARG A 304 19.25 9.31 9.58
N VAL A 305 19.87 10.48 9.68
CA VAL A 305 19.36 11.74 9.14
C VAL A 305 20.37 12.33 8.17
N ILE A 306 19.88 12.86 7.04
CA ILE A 306 20.71 13.64 6.13
C ILE A 306 19.98 14.91 5.66
N SER A 307 20.76 15.95 5.42
CA SER A 307 20.34 17.20 4.78
C SER A 307 20.62 17.18 3.27
N ARG A 308 20.07 18.15 2.55
CA ARG A 308 20.30 18.30 1.10
C ARG A 308 21.79 18.36 0.79
N GLY A 309 22.24 17.53 -0.16
CA GLY A 309 23.64 17.43 -0.58
C GLY A 309 24.48 16.41 0.20
N GLN A 310 23.94 15.80 1.26
CA GLN A 310 24.59 14.70 1.98
C GLN A 310 24.13 13.33 1.47
N ASN A 311 24.80 12.27 1.93
CA ASN A 311 24.49 10.88 1.58
C ASN A 311 24.44 10.03 2.86
N TYR A 312 23.56 9.04 2.90
CA TYR A 312 23.54 8.03 3.97
C TYR A 312 24.79 7.15 3.91
N LEU A 313 25.24 6.84 2.69
CA LEU A 313 26.45 6.08 2.41
C LEU A 313 27.24 6.78 1.29
N ALA A 314 28.52 7.04 1.53
CA ALA A 314 29.40 7.67 0.56
C ALA A 314 29.97 6.64 -0.43
N GLY A 315 29.97 6.97 -1.72
CA GLY A 315 30.64 6.19 -2.75
C GLY A 315 32.15 6.10 -2.51
N GLY A 316 32.72 4.94 -2.80
CA GLY A 316 34.13 4.61 -2.52
C GLY A 316 34.43 4.23 -1.07
N SER A 317 33.43 4.17 -0.19
CA SER A 317 33.61 3.80 1.22
C SER A 317 33.17 2.36 1.52
N SER A 318 33.63 1.82 2.64
CA SER A 318 33.14 0.56 3.20
C SER A 318 32.20 0.84 4.37
N PHE A 319 31.09 0.11 4.44
CA PHE A 319 30.11 0.21 5.51
C PHE A 319 29.93 -1.14 6.20
N GLN A 320 30.19 -1.18 7.51
CA GLN A 320 30.06 -2.38 8.32
C GLN A 320 29.38 -2.04 9.65
N PRO A 321 28.11 -2.41 9.84
CA PRO A 321 27.44 -2.25 11.11
C PRO A 321 27.91 -3.27 12.13
N ALA A 322 27.68 -2.97 13.41
CA ALA A 322 28.01 -3.87 14.51
C ALA A 322 27.28 -5.22 14.36
N GLY A 323 28.00 -6.32 14.59
CA GLY A 323 27.44 -7.67 14.50
C GLY A 323 27.37 -8.26 13.10
N VAL A 324 28.00 -7.63 12.10
CA VAL A 324 28.12 -8.17 10.74
C VAL A 324 29.59 -8.40 10.38
N ASP A 325 29.90 -9.59 9.85
CA ASP A 325 31.29 -10.03 9.64
C ASP A 325 31.99 -9.36 8.45
N THR A 326 31.24 -9.08 7.38
CA THR A 326 31.80 -8.58 6.12
C THR A 326 31.43 -7.12 5.90
N PRO A 327 32.36 -6.23 5.53
CA PRO A 327 32.02 -4.88 5.11
C PRO A 327 31.33 -4.88 3.74
N MET A 328 30.33 -4.01 3.57
CA MET A 328 29.73 -3.72 2.28
C MET A 328 30.47 -2.56 1.61
N PHE A 329 31.06 -2.79 0.44
CA PHE A 329 31.68 -1.73 -0.35
C PHE A 329 30.62 -0.95 -1.14
N ILE A 330 30.66 0.37 -1.02
CA ILE A 330 29.68 1.28 -1.61
C ILE A 330 30.26 1.88 -2.88
N THR A 331 29.72 1.53 -4.04
CA THR A 331 30.26 1.97 -5.33
C THR A 331 29.88 3.41 -5.67
N ASN A 332 28.66 3.82 -5.32
CA ASN A 332 28.11 5.13 -5.62
C ASN A 332 27.51 5.75 -4.37
N ASN A 333 27.44 7.08 -4.33
CA ASN A 333 26.73 7.80 -3.28
C ASN A 333 25.26 7.34 -3.18
N ILE A 334 24.81 7.01 -1.97
CA ILE A 334 23.43 6.63 -1.67
C ILE A 334 22.81 7.73 -0.82
N SER A 335 22.01 8.60 -1.45
CA SER A 335 21.26 9.64 -0.75
C SER A 335 19.86 9.18 -0.33
N HIS A 336 19.35 8.08 -0.86
CA HIS A 336 18.02 7.56 -0.56
C HIS A 336 17.99 6.05 -0.82
N PRO A 337 17.02 5.30 -0.26
CA PRO A 337 16.74 3.95 -0.72
C PRO A 337 16.37 3.94 -2.22
N ALA A 338 16.69 2.89 -2.98
CA ALA A 338 17.25 1.63 -2.51
C ALA A 338 18.79 1.64 -2.46
N ALA A 339 19.36 1.23 -1.32
CA ALA A 339 20.80 0.96 -1.24
C ALA A 339 21.18 -0.30 -2.04
N HIS A 340 20.38 -1.36 -1.93
CA HIS A 340 20.53 -2.61 -2.69
C HIS A 340 19.17 -3.30 -2.87
N GLN A 341 19.15 -4.42 -3.59
CA GLN A 341 17.90 -5.17 -3.81
C GLN A 341 17.46 -5.95 -2.57
N GLY A 342 16.15 -6.08 -2.39
CA GLY A 342 15.53 -7.02 -1.45
C GLY A 342 15.10 -6.45 -0.09
N CYS A 343 15.55 -5.26 0.30
CA CYS A 343 15.08 -4.58 1.51
C CYS A 343 13.90 -3.65 1.22
N ASP A 344 12.98 -3.52 2.18
CA ASP A 344 11.82 -2.64 2.11
C ASP A 344 12.13 -1.37 2.92
N CYS A 345 13.01 -0.51 2.40
CA CYS A 345 13.39 0.75 3.04
C CYS A 345 12.64 1.94 2.44
N SER A 346 12.36 2.94 3.26
CA SER A 346 11.79 4.22 2.88
C SER A 346 12.52 5.38 3.57
N ILE A 347 12.02 6.59 3.38
CA ILE A 347 12.45 7.79 4.11
C ILE A 347 11.24 8.52 4.68
N ARG A 348 11.44 9.30 5.73
CA ARG A 348 10.45 10.25 6.22
C ARG A 348 11.04 11.65 6.30
N ALA A 349 10.17 12.65 6.27
CA ALA A 349 10.55 14.01 6.59
C ALA A 349 10.95 14.13 8.08
N GLY A 350 11.99 14.90 8.36
CA GLY A 350 12.40 15.30 9.70
C GLY A 350 12.69 16.80 9.75
N VAL A 351 12.81 17.33 10.97
CA VAL A 351 13.24 18.70 11.26
C VAL A 351 14.57 18.60 12.02
N LEU A 352 15.50 19.51 11.74
CA LEU A 352 16.81 19.59 12.43
C LEU A 352 16.70 20.10 13.86
#